data_AF-A0A7C5T1J0-F1
#
_entry.id   AF-A0A7C5T1J0-F1
#
_cell.length_a   1.000
_cell.length_b   1.000
_cell.length_c   1.000
_cell.angle_alpha   90.00
_cell.angle_beta   90.00
_cell.angle_gamma   90.00
#
_symmetry.space_group_name_H-M   'P 1'
#
loop_
_entity.id
_entity.type
_entity.pdbx_description
1 polymer ?
#
loop_
_entity_poly.entity_id
_entity_poly.type
_entity_poly.pdbx_seq_one_letter_code
_entity_poly.pdbx_strand_id
1 'polypeptide(L)'
;MLLLAVSGMRSPSLGSLLVKLASKLRPDLLALCGDVNVGKHVLRELSRFRLVLVTGESDDTYYVKQAKELGALLDGWVVELDGVRVGGVGAVNPVQDVQTLTLRSGSSNLDILISYFPPSRCLDIAVPLYIPTGLRHVNVAIRTLRPRILLISRSWKPTASYCEGVPAVGLGGHVALVKLPSLELRFIPVGLAT
;
A
#
# COMPACT_ATOMS: atom_id res chain seq x y z
N MET A 1 2.56 4.66 -16.13
CA MET A 1 2.71 3.52 -15.20
C MET A 1 1.34 3.10 -14.69
N LEU A 2 1.02 1.81 -14.74
CA LEU A 2 -0.18 1.20 -14.18
C LEU A 2 0.16 0.50 -12.85
N LEU A 3 -0.39 1.01 -11.76
CA LEU A 3 -0.26 0.47 -10.41
C LEU A 3 -1.53 -0.30 -10.04
N LEU A 4 -1.36 -1.55 -9.60
CA LEU A 4 -2.41 -2.35 -8.98
C LEU A 4 -2.17 -2.39 -7.48
N ALA A 5 -2.98 -1.67 -6.70
CA ALA A 5 -2.88 -1.63 -5.23
C ALA A 5 -3.99 -2.45 -4.59
N VAL A 6 -3.68 -3.19 -3.53
CA VAL A 6 -4.60 -4.12 -2.88
C VAL A 6 -4.49 -3.99 -1.37
N SER A 7 -5.61 -3.94 -0.65
CA SER A 7 -5.62 -4.13 0.80
C SER A 7 -6.73 -5.07 1.28
N GLY A 8 -6.59 -5.59 2.49
CA GLY A 8 -7.67 -6.31 3.18
C GLY A 8 -8.06 -7.67 2.59
N MET A 9 -7.24 -8.24 1.69
CA MET A 9 -7.52 -9.51 1.03
C MET A 9 -6.94 -10.69 1.83
N ARG A 10 -7.74 -11.27 2.73
CA ARG A 10 -7.29 -12.27 3.72
C ARG A 10 -7.68 -13.72 3.40
N SER A 11 -8.01 -14.02 2.14
CA SER A 11 -8.42 -15.38 1.73
C SER A 11 -7.55 -15.91 0.58
N PRO A 12 -7.06 -17.16 0.67
CA PRO A 12 -6.35 -17.82 -0.43
C PRO A 12 -7.16 -17.90 -1.73
N SER A 13 -8.49 -18.06 -1.66
CA SER A 13 -9.35 -18.10 -2.85
C SER A 13 -9.36 -16.76 -3.59
N LEU A 14 -9.36 -15.65 -2.84
CA LEU A 14 -9.22 -14.30 -3.39
C LEU A 14 -7.81 -14.06 -3.95
N GLY A 15 -6.79 -14.66 -3.33
CA GLY A 15 -5.42 -14.63 -3.81
C GLY A 15 -5.26 -15.16 -5.24
N SER A 16 -5.93 -16.27 -5.57
CA SER A 16 -5.92 -16.80 -6.95
C SER A 16 -6.59 -15.87 -7.96
N LEU A 17 -7.66 -15.17 -7.54
CA LEU A 17 -8.29 -14.13 -8.37
C LEU A 17 -7.35 -12.95 -8.60
N LEU A 18 -6.58 -12.55 -7.57
CA LEU A 18 -5.58 -11.50 -7.70
C LEU A 18 -4.48 -11.86 -8.69
N VAL A 19 -3.98 -13.11 -8.69
CA VAL A 19 -3.00 -13.58 -9.68
C VAL A 19 -3.56 -13.49 -11.10
N LYS A 20 -4.80 -13.94 -11.31
CA LYS A 20 -5.47 -13.84 -12.62
C LYS A 20 -5.64 -12.38 -13.06
N LEU A 21 -6.06 -11.52 -12.13
CA LEU A 21 -6.24 -10.09 -12.39
C LEU A 21 -4.92 -9.41 -12.76
N ALA A 22 -3.86 -9.64 -11.99
CA ALA A 22 -2.52 -9.14 -12.28
C ALA A 22 -2.00 -9.65 -13.62
N SER A 23 -2.24 -10.92 -13.96
CA SER A 23 -1.84 -11.51 -15.25
C SER A 23 -2.58 -10.88 -16.43
N LYS A 24 -3.87 -10.58 -16.27
CA LYS A 24 -4.70 -9.94 -17.30
C LYS A 24 -4.33 -8.48 -17.51
N LEU A 25 -4.12 -7.74 -16.41
CA LEU A 25 -3.87 -6.30 -16.46
C LEU A 25 -2.41 -5.95 -16.70
N ARG A 26 -1.49 -6.87 -16.38
CA ARG A 26 -0.03 -6.70 -16.48
C ARG A 26 0.42 -5.35 -15.87
N PRO A 27 0.17 -5.13 -14.56
CA PRO A 27 0.56 -3.87 -13.94
C PRO A 27 2.08 -3.73 -13.94
N ASP A 28 2.55 -2.48 -14.08
CA ASP A 28 3.96 -2.13 -13.95
C ASP A 28 4.43 -2.29 -12.49
N LEU A 29 3.52 -2.15 -11.52
CA LEU A 29 3.76 -2.34 -10.09
C LEU A 29 2.53 -2.94 -9.42
N LEU A 30 2.73 -3.98 -8.62
CA LEU A 30 1.74 -4.59 -7.74
C LEU A 30 2.08 -4.24 -6.29
N ALA A 31 1.19 -3.51 -5.63
CA ALA A 31 1.34 -3.09 -4.24
C ALA A 31 0.35 -3.82 -3.33
N LEU A 32 0.85 -4.56 -2.34
CA LEU A 32 0.06 -5.15 -1.26
C LEU A 32 0.17 -4.23 -0.04
N CYS A 33 -0.88 -3.48 0.24
CA CYS A 33 -0.88 -2.40 1.22
C CYS A 33 -1.19 -2.88 2.64
N GLY A 34 -0.91 -4.14 2.97
CA GLY A 34 -1.19 -4.72 4.29
C GLY A 34 -2.57 -5.35 4.41
N ASP A 35 -2.68 -6.26 5.38
CA ASP A 35 -3.82 -7.14 5.60
C ASP A 35 -4.17 -7.99 4.36
N VAL A 36 -3.15 -8.38 3.61
CA VAL A 36 -3.27 -9.22 2.41
C VAL A 36 -2.66 -10.58 2.72
N ASN A 37 -3.38 -11.42 3.45
CA ASN A 37 -2.92 -12.77 3.80
C ASN A 37 -3.48 -13.82 2.82
N VAL A 38 -2.85 -13.94 1.66
CA VAL A 38 -3.26 -14.84 0.56
C VAL A 38 -2.57 -16.21 0.58
N GLY A 39 -1.70 -16.44 1.57
CA GLY A 39 -0.91 -17.66 1.70
C GLY A 39 0.37 -17.68 0.84
N LYS A 40 1.29 -18.57 1.23
CA LYS A 40 2.66 -18.65 0.66
C LYS A 40 2.73 -18.89 -0.84
N HIS A 41 1.90 -19.80 -1.35
CA HIS A 41 1.96 -20.22 -2.74
C HIS A 41 1.54 -19.07 -3.66
N VAL A 42 0.44 -18.39 -3.30
CA VAL A 42 -0.03 -17.21 -4.02
C VAL A 42 0.99 -16.08 -3.96
N LEU A 43 1.59 -15.80 -2.79
CA LEU A 43 2.60 -14.75 -2.68
C LEU A 43 3.79 -14.99 -3.63
N ARG A 44 4.27 -16.24 -3.75
CA ARG A 44 5.33 -16.62 -4.71
C ARG A 44 4.90 -16.52 -6.16
N GLU A 45 3.62 -16.71 -6.47
CA GLU A 45 3.11 -16.46 -7.83
C GLU A 45 3.05 -14.97 -8.13
N LEU A 46 2.60 -14.17 -7.17
CA LEU A 46 2.56 -12.71 -7.28
C LEU A 46 3.95 -12.08 -7.36
N SER A 47 4.98 -12.72 -6.81
CA SER A 47 6.38 -12.23 -6.92
C SER A 47 6.97 -12.34 -8.33
N ARG A 48 6.24 -12.93 -9.30
CA ARG A 48 6.59 -12.84 -10.72
C ARG A 48 6.32 -11.44 -11.30
N PHE A 49 5.46 -10.68 -10.64
CA PHE A 49 5.26 -9.26 -10.91
C PHE A 49 6.22 -8.43 -10.06
N ARG A 50 6.36 -7.15 -10.40
CA ARG A 50 7.05 -6.20 -9.51
C ARG A 50 6.20 -5.99 -8.28
N LEU A 51 6.55 -6.69 -7.22
CA LEU A 51 5.76 -6.79 -6.01
C LEU A 51 6.39 -5.95 -4.91
N VAL A 52 5.59 -5.08 -4.31
CA VAL A 52 5.92 -4.37 -3.08
C VAL A 52 4.85 -4.60 -2.03
N LEU A 53 5.24 -4.59 -0.77
CA LEU A 53 4.38 -4.93 0.36
C LEU A 53 4.68 -4.05 1.56
N VAL A 54 3.63 -3.54 2.23
CA VAL A 54 3.73 -3.09 3.63
C VAL A 54 2.90 -3.99 4.51
N THR A 55 3.27 -4.14 5.77
CA THR A 55 2.50 -4.97 6.71
C THR A 55 1.21 -4.29 7.17
N GLY A 56 0.17 -5.10 7.38
CA GLY A 56 -1.03 -4.75 8.12
C GLY A 56 -1.06 -5.36 9.52
N GLU A 57 -2.02 -4.95 10.35
CA GLU A 57 -2.14 -5.42 11.73
C GLU A 57 -2.50 -6.91 11.82
N SER A 58 -3.10 -7.47 10.76
CA SER A 58 -3.55 -8.85 10.71
C SER A 58 -2.67 -9.76 9.84
N ASP A 59 -1.54 -9.26 9.35
CA ASP A 59 -0.62 -10.07 8.57
C ASP A 59 0.19 -11.02 9.47
N ASP A 60 0.20 -12.30 9.09
CA ASP A 60 0.88 -13.34 9.84
C ASP A 60 2.42 -13.21 9.73
N THR A 61 3.15 -13.48 10.81
CA THR A 61 4.61 -13.34 10.85
C THR A 61 5.34 -14.19 9.79
N TYR A 62 4.83 -15.38 9.46
CA TYR A 62 5.38 -16.22 8.39
C TYR A 62 5.10 -15.63 7.01
N TYR A 63 3.98 -14.94 6.82
CA TYR A 63 3.70 -14.19 5.60
C TYR A 63 4.68 -13.01 5.43
N VAL A 64 4.90 -12.24 6.50
CA VAL A 64 5.86 -11.12 6.51
C VAL A 64 7.29 -11.61 6.25
N LYS A 65 7.70 -12.72 6.88
CA LYS A 65 9.03 -13.33 6.66
C LYS A 65 9.25 -13.67 5.18
N GLN A 66 8.25 -14.25 4.53
CA GLN A 66 8.35 -14.58 3.11
C GLN A 66 8.39 -13.34 2.21
N ALA A 67 7.59 -12.32 2.50
CA ALA A 67 7.66 -11.06 1.76
C ALA A 67 9.06 -10.44 1.85
N LYS A 68 9.72 -10.56 3.01
CA LYS A 68 11.11 -10.15 3.20
C LYS A 68 12.10 -11.00 2.39
N GLU A 69 11.96 -12.33 2.40
CA GLU A 69 12.80 -13.25 1.62
C GLU A 69 12.68 -13.02 0.10
N LEU A 70 11.52 -12.58 -0.37
CA LEU A 70 11.25 -12.21 -1.76
C LEU A 70 11.71 -10.78 -2.10
N GLY A 71 12.24 -10.02 -1.15
CA GLY A 71 12.65 -8.62 -1.35
C GLY A 71 11.48 -7.66 -1.58
N ALA A 72 10.25 -8.04 -1.25
CA ALA A 72 9.05 -7.25 -1.49
C ALA A 72 8.66 -6.34 -0.31
N LEU A 73 9.15 -6.61 0.91
CA LEU A 73 8.76 -5.88 2.12
C LEU A 73 9.36 -4.47 2.17
N LEU A 74 8.52 -3.45 2.36
CA LEU A 74 8.88 -2.03 2.35
C LEU A 74 8.80 -1.32 3.71
N ASP A 75 8.42 -1.98 4.80
CA ASP A 75 8.29 -1.36 6.13
C ASP A 75 9.59 -0.61 6.53
N GLY A 76 9.57 0.73 6.45
CA GLY A 76 10.74 1.58 6.73
C GLY A 76 11.78 1.66 5.61
N TRP A 77 11.49 1.11 4.42
CA TRP A 77 12.40 1.03 3.28
C TRP A 77 11.88 1.77 2.05
N VAL A 78 12.83 2.25 1.25
CA VAL A 78 12.58 2.75 -0.11
C VAL A 78 13.24 1.79 -1.09
N VAL A 79 12.49 1.44 -2.12
CA VAL A 79 12.96 0.70 -3.29
C VAL A 79 12.84 1.60 -4.52
N GLU A 80 13.78 1.45 -5.46
CA GLU A 80 13.70 2.05 -6.78
C GLU A 80 13.47 0.95 -7.82
N LEU A 81 12.36 1.05 -8.57
CA LEU A 81 11.97 0.10 -9.61
C LEU A 81 11.78 0.88 -10.91
N ASP A 82 12.68 0.70 -11.87
CA ASP A 82 12.69 1.43 -13.16
C ASP A 82 12.56 2.96 -12.99
N GLY A 83 13.33 3.53 -12.07
CA GLY A 83 13.30 4.97 -11.78
C GLY A 83 12.07 5.45 -11.00
N VAL A 84 11.20 4.54 -10.52
CA VAL A 84 10.07 4.84 -9.63
C VAL A 84 10.46 4.53 -8.20
N ARG A 85 10.43 5.54 -7.33
CA ARG A 85 10.80 5.41 -5.92
C ARG A 85 9.58 5.17 -5.05
N VAL A 86 9.54 4.02 -4.39
CA VAL A 86 8.42 3.56 -3.57
C VAL A 86 8.87 3.38 -2.14
N GLY A 87 8.22 4.06 -1.20
CA GLY A 87 8.45 3.91 0.24
C GLY A 87 7.27 3.27 0.96
N GLY A 88 7.53 2.58 2.06
CA GLY A 88 6.51 1.88 2.85
C GLY A 88 6.51 2.19 4.34
N VAL A 89 5.33 2.40 4.91
CA VAL A 89 5.08 2.46 6.37
C VAL A 89 4.11 1.34 6.73
N GLY A 90 4.61 0.34 7.43
CA GLY A 90 3.86 -0.82 7.87
C GLY A 90 3.07 -0.60 9.15
N ALA A 91 2.37 -1.65 9.59
CA ALA A 91 1.56 -1.63 10.78
C ALA A 91 2.34 -1.92 12.07
N VAL A 92 3.44 -2.68 11.97
CA VAL A 92 4.14 -3.24 13.14
C VAL A 92 4.88 -2.17 13.93
N ASN A 93 5.65 -1.30 13.26
CA ASN A 93 6.34 -0.18 13.91
C ASN A 93 6.34 1.08 13.05
N PRO A 94 5.16 1.70 12.81
CA PRO A 94 5.02 2.81 11.87
C PRO A 94 5.86 4.03 12.22
N VAL A 95 6.14 4.26 13.51
CA VAL A 95 6.97 5.38 13.95
C VAL A 95 8.43 5.16 13.53
N GLN A 96 8.97 3.97 13.76
CA GLN A 96 10.32 3.62 13.35
C GLN A 96 10.46 3.59 11.82
N ASP A 97 9.42 3.13 11.11
CA ASP A 97 9.40 3.12 9.65
C ASP A 97 9.55 4.53 9.08
N VAL A 98 8.74 5.48 9.58
CA VAL A 98 8.83 6.89 9.18
C VAL A 98 10.21 7.48 9.49
N GLN A 99 10.78 7.21 10.66
CA GLN A 99 12.11 7.68 11.01
C GLN A 99 13.17 7.11 10.05
N THR A 100 13.10 5.83 9.74
CA THR A 100 14.06 5.15 8.85
C THR A 100 13.94 5.69 7.42
N LEU A 101 12.72 5.87 6.91
CA LEU A 101 12.47 6.46 5.60
C LEU A 101 13.03 7.87 5.48
N THR A 102 12.75 8.73 6.47
CA THR A 102 13.19 10.14 6.44
C THR A 102 14.70 10.28 6.60
N LEU A 103 15.33 9.45 7.43
CA LEU A 103 16.80 9.43 7.57
C LEU A 103 17.51 8.94 6.31
N ARG A 104 17.04 7.83 5.71
CA ARG A 104 17.72 7.21 4.56
C ARG A 104 17.46 7.91 3.25
N SER A 105 16.25 8.45 3.08
CA SER A 105 15.89 9.17 1.86
C SER A 105 16.28 10.64 1.92
N GLY A 106 16.59 11.17 3.11
CA GLY A 106 16.73 12.60 3.31
C GLY A 106 15.49 13.35 2.81
N SER A 107 15.70 14.43 2.04
CA SER A 107 14.64 15.22 1.41
C SER A 107 14.35 14.81 -0.05
N SER A 108 14.77 13.62 -0.46
CA SER A 108 14.54 13.16 -1.83
C SER A 108 13.08 12.75 -2.03
N ASN A 109 12.45 13.25 -3.10
CA ASN A 109 11.04 13.01 -3.36
C ASN A 109 10.76 11.53 -3.65
N LEU A 110 9.63 11.02 -3.16
CA LEU A 110 9.08 9.72 -3.54
C LEU A 110 8.07 9.87 -4.68
N ASP A 111 7.94 8.83 -5.50
CA ASP A 111 6.81 8.73 -6.41
C ASP A 111 5.58 8.20 -5.67
N ILE A 112 5.77 7.15 -4.89
CA ILE A 112 4.69 6.47 -4.16
C ILE A 112 5.09 6.31 -2.70
N LEU A 113 4.23 6.77 -1.79
CA LEU A 113 4.28 6.37 -0.40
C LEU A 113 3.11 5.43 -0.12
N ILE A 114 3.40 4.24 0.41
CA ILE A 114 2.40 3.29 0.86
C ILE A 114 2.38 3.31 2.37
N SER A 115 1.22 3.51 2.96
CA SER A 115 1.06 3.48 4.42
C SER A 115 -0.13 2.59 4.79
N TYR A 116 0.08 1.69 5.76
CA TYR A 116 -1.05 0.96 6.32
C TYR A 116 -2.02 1.91 7.00
N PHE A 117 -1.51 2.82 7.84
CA PHE A 117 -2.32 3.80 8.55
C PHE A 117 -2.58 5.06 7.72
N PRO A 118 -3.77 5.68 7.85
CA PRO A 118 -4.01 7.00 7.32
C PRO A 118 -3.17 8.07 8.05
N PRO A 119 -2.81 9.19 7.41
CA PRO A 119 -2.31 10.37 8.10
C PRO A 119 -3.39 10.99 8.98
N SER A 120 -2.98 11.63 10.07
CA SER A 120 -3.91 12.29 10.99
C SER A 120 -4.73 13.35 10.26
N ARG A 121 -6.05 13.34 10.49
CA ARG A 121 -7.07 14.22 9.90
C ARG A 121 -7.32 14.03 8.40
N CYS A 122 -6.83 12.96 7.79
CA CYS A 122 -7.12 12.67 6.39
C CYS A 122 -7.38 11.18 6.17
N LEU A 123 -8.63 10.87 5.79
CA LEU A 123 -9.14 9.51 5.60
C LEU A 123 -9.00 8.62 6.86
N ASP A 124 -8.95 9.24 8.05
CA ASP A 124 -8.57 8.59 9.30
C ASP A 124 -9.72 8.25 10.23
N ILE A 125 -10.96 8.36 9.77
CA ILE A 125 -12.13 8.05 10.57
C ILE A 125 -12.46 6.57 10.48
N ALA A 126 -12.41 5.88 11.62
CA ALA A 126 -12.95 4.54 11.77
C ALA A 126 -14.45 4.63 12.11
N VAL A 127 -15.27 3.91 11.35
CA VAL A 127 -16.72 3.83 11.55
C VAL A 127 -17.11 2.47 12.18
N PRO A 128 -18.26 2.36 12.86
CA PRO A 128 -19.28 3.39 13.09
C PRO A 128 -18.98 4.34 14.25
N LEU A 129 -17.89 4.15 14.99
CA LEU A 129 -17.61 4.92 16.21
C LEU A 129 -17.12 6.36 15.95
N TYR A 130 -16.86 6.72 14.69
CA TYR A 130 -16.33 8.03 14.28
C TYR A 130 -15.03 8.43 15.00
N ILE A 131 -14.17 7.44 15.27
CA ILE A 131 -12.91 7.65 16.01
C ILE A 131 -11.78 7.95 15.03
N PRO A 132 -11.01 9.04 15.23
CA PRO A 132 -9.78 9.28 14.49
C PRO A 132 -8.71 8.21 14.80
N THR A 133 -8.14 7.62 13.75
CA THR A 133 -7.13 6.54 13.82
C THR A 133 -5.82 6.91 13.13
N GLY A 134 -5.70 8.17 12.68
CA GLY A 134 -4.62 8.59 11.83
C GLY A 134 -3.34 8.87 12.60
N LEU A 135 -2.20 8.58 11.97
CA LEU A 135 -0.88 8.72 12.57
C LEU A 135 -0.22 10.03 12.13
N ARG A 136 0.11 10.89 13.10
CA ARG A 136 0.84 12.15 12.86
C ARG A 136 2.20 11.94 12.20
N HIS A 137 2.84 10.80 12.47
CA HIS A 137 4.12 10.45 11.84
C HIS A 137 3.98 10.26 10.33
N VAL A 138 2.83 9.78 9.83
CA VAL A 138 2.59 9.71 8.39
C VAL A 138 2.50 11.12 7.79
N ASN A 139 1.91 12.11 8.49
CA ASN A 139 1.99 13.51 8.05
C ASN A 139 3.44 14.03 7.97
N VAL A 140 4.33 13.57 8.85
CA VAL A 140 5.77 13.91 8.78
C VAL A 140 6.38 13.30 7.52
N ALA A 141 6.15 12.00 7.27
CA ALA A 141 6.64 11.34 6.05
C ALA A 141 6.16 12.04 4.78
N ILE A 142 4.88 12.43 4.69
CA ILE A 142 4.33 13.15 3.54
C ILE A 142 5.06 14.49 3.33
N ARG A 143 5.27 15.28 4.39
CA ARG A 143 5.90 16.60 4.30
C ARG A 143 7.40 16.52 3.96
N THR A 144 8.10 15.54 4.51
CA THR A 144 9.54 15.35 4.29
C THR A 144 9.86 14.71 2.95
N LEU A 145 9.11 13.65 2.59
CA LEU A 145 9.39 12.83 1.40
C LEU A 145 8.60 13.28 0.16
N ARG A 146 7.63 14.18 0.33
CA ARG A 146 6.81 14.79 -0.74
C ARG A 146 6.40 13.80 -1.82
N PRO A 147 5.72 12.69 -1.45
CA PRO A 147 5.34 11.67 -2.42
C PRO A 147 4.39 12.25 -3.47
N ARG A 148 4.47 11.78 -4.73
CA ARG A 148 3.51 12.17 -5.77
C ARG A 148 2.12 11.59 -5.53
N ILE A 149 2.05 10.42 -4.89
CA ILE A 149 0.79 9.79 -4.45
C ILE A 149 1.00 9.04 -3.13
N LEU A 150 -0.05 9.07 -2.30
CA LEU A 150 -0.15 8.30 -1.07
C LEU A 150 -1.20 7.18 -1.21
N LEU A 151 -0.82 5.94 -0.97
CA LEU A 151 -1.74 4.81 -0.85
C LEU A 151 -2.00 4.49 0.62
N ILE A 152 -3.26 4.42 1.02
CA ILE A 152 -3.69 4.21 2.40
C ILE A 152 -4.52 2.94 2.49
N SER A 153 -4.05 2.00 3.30
CA SER A 153 -4.76 0.73 3.49
C SER A 153 -6.01 0.88 4.36
N ARG A 154 -5.82 1.32 5.60
CA ARG A 154 -6.83 1.39 6.67
C ARG A 154 -7.70 2.64 6.56
N SER A 155 -8.39 2.76 5.44
CA SER A 155 -9.48 3.72 5.26
C SER A 155 -10.82 2.98 5.40
N TRP A 156 -11.88 3.69 5.81
CA TRP A 156 -13.20 3.06 5.95
C TRP A 156 -13.72 2.46 4.64
N LYS A 157 -13.64 3.23 3.55
CA LYS A 157 -14.18 2.86 2.24
C LYS A 157 -13.19 3.27 1.15
N PRO A 158 -13.23 2.62 -0.03
CA PRO A 158 -12.45 3.06 -1.17
C PRO A 158 -12.79 4.52 -1.52
N THR A 159 -11.78 5.38 -1.54
CA THR A 159 -11.97 6.82 -1.77
C THR A 159 -10.67 7.47 -2.25
N ALA A 160 -10.79 8.63 -2.89
CA ALA A 160 -9.67 9.52 -3.16
C ALA A 160 -9.86 10.84 -2.40
N SER A 161 -8.76 11.47 -2.03
CA SER A 161 -8.73 12.81 -1.42
C SER A 161 -7.35 13.44 -1.64
N TYR A 162 -7.10 14.59 -1.02
CA TYR A 162 -5.79 15.19 -0.89
C TYR A 162 -5.41 15.24 0.60
N CYS A 163 -4.24 14.72 0.95
CA CYS A 163 -3.66 14.84 2.29
C CYS A 163 -2.41 15.71 2.20
N GLU A 164 -2.37 16.86 2.88
CA GLU A 164 -1.23 17.79 2.85
C GLU A 164 -0.84 18.20 1.41
N GLY A 165 -1.83 18.35 0.52
CA GLY A 165 -1.62 18.68 -0.90
C GLY A 165 -1.19 17.51 -1.79
N VAL A 166 -0.99 16.31 -1.23
CA VAL A 166 -0.66 15.10 -1.99
C VAL A 166 -1.93 14.29 -2.31
N PRO A 167 -2.13 13.86 -3.57
CA PRO A 167 -3.17 12.90 -3.93
C PRO A 167 -3.09 11.64 -3.06
N ALA A 168 -4.19 11.27 -2.41
CA ALA A 168 -4.27 10.15 -1.50
C ALA A 168 -5.41 9.20 -1.91
N VAL A 169 -5.11 7.91 -1.98
CA VAL A 169 -6.06 6.84 -2.31
C VAL A 169 -6.24 5.95 -1.10
N GLY A 170 -7.40 6.04 -0.46
CA GLY A 170 -7.84 5.08 0.54
C GLY A 170 -8.40 3.83 -0.14
N LEU A 171 -7.84 2.66 0.18
CA LEU A 171 -8.22 1.39 -0.45
C LEU A 171 -9.43 0.74 0.20
N GLY A 172 -9.61 0.87 1.52
CA GLY A 172 -10.77 0.34 2.25
C GLY A 172 -11.09 -1.13 1.95
N GLY A 173 -10.07 -2.00 1.87
CA GLY A 173 -10.23 -3.43 1.58
C GLY A 173 -10.53 -3.76 0.11
N HIS A 174 -10.23 -2.85 -0.82
CA HIS A 174 -10.48 -3.04 -2.25
C HIS A 174 -9.18 -3.16 -3.05
N VAL A 175 -9.35 -3.54 -4.32
CA VAL A 175 -8.31 -3.41 -5.34
C VAL A 175 -8.49 -2.05 -6.03
N ALA A 176 -7.41 -1.30 -6.19
CA ALA A 176 -7.38 -0.05 -6.94
C ALA A 176 -6.42 -0.16 -8.11
N LEU A 177 -6.89 0.26 -9.29
CA LEU A 177 -6.05 0.56 -10.43
C LEU A 177 -5.77 2.04 -10.45
N VAL A 178 -4.49 2.40 -10.42
CA VAL A 178 -4.03 3.78 -10.47
C VAL A 178 -3.11 3.95 -11.67
N LYS A 179 -3.46 4.86 -12.57
CA LYS A 179 -2.61 5.22 -13.70
C LYS A 179 -1.86 6.50 -13.40
N LEU A 180 -0.54 6.43 -13.43
CA LEU A 180 0.35 7.59 -13.24
C LEU A 180 0.97 8.02 -14.57
N PRO A 181 1.13 9.33 -14.83
CA PRO A 181 0.89 10.45 -13.90
C PRO A 181 -0.53 11.04 -13.92
N SER A 182 -1.45 10.53 -14.76
CA SER A 182 -2.79 11.13 -14.92
C SER A 182 -3.71 11.00 -13.70
N LEU A 183 -3.35 10.17 -12.72
CA LEU A 183 -4.12 9.86 -11.52
C LEU A 183 -5.53 9.32 -11.83
N GLU A 184 -5.71 8.66 -12.98
CA GLU A 184 -6.94 7.92 -13.27
C GLU A 184 -7.05 6.76 -12.28
N LEU A 185 -8.15 6.73 -11.53
CA LEU A 185 -8.39 5.77 -10.44
C LEU A 185 -9.64 4.94 -10.74
N ARG A 186 -9.52 3.62 -10.58
CA ARG A 186 -10.65 2.70 -10.63
C ARG A 186 -10.59 1.70 -9.49
N PHE A 187 -11.64 1.64 -8.69
CA PHE A 187 -11.79 0.60 -7.67
C PHE A 187 -12.46 -0.65 -8.26
N ILE A 188 -11.95 -1.81 -7.90
CA ILE A 188 -12.49 -3.12 -8.25
C ILE A 188 -12.89 -3.80 -6.93
N PRO A 189 -14.18 -4.11 -6.75
CA PRO A 189 -14.62 -4.89 -5.60
C PRO A 189 -14.01 -6.28 -5.62
N VAL A 190 -13.42 -6.69 -4.50
CA VAL A 190 -12.73 -7.99 -4.36
C VAL A 190 -13.68 -9.18 -4.53
N GLY A 191 -15.01 -8.97 -4.44
CA GLY A 191 -16.05 -9.98 -4.64
C GLY A 191 -16.72 -10.02 -6.02
N LEU A 192 -16.34 -9.17 -6.98
CA LEU A 192 -17.00 -9.06 -8.30
C LEU A 192 -16.07 -9.31 -9.50
N ALA A 193 -14.86 -9.82 -9.27
CA ALA A 193 -13.90 -10.14 -10.33
C ALA A 193 -14.11 -11.54 -10.96
N THR A 194 -15.37 -11.96 -11.11
CA THR A 194 -15.79 -13.20 -11.79
C THR A 194 -16.27 -12.90 -13.20
#